data_AF-A0A453RG31-F1
#
_entry.id   AF-A0A453RG31-F1
#
_cell.length_a   1.000
_cell.length_b   1.000
_cell.length_c   1.000
_cell.angle_alpha   90.00
_cell.angle_beta   90.00
_cell.angle_gamma   90.00
#
_symmetry.space_group_name_H-M   'P 1'
#
loop_
_entity.id
_entity.type
_entity.pdbx_description
1 polymer ?
#
loop_
_entity_poly.entity_id
_entity_poly.type
_entity_poly.pdbx_seq_one_letter_code
_entity_poly.pdbx_strand_id
1 'polypeptide(L)'
;IMNTEPGHWARAFFAVGSFCESVDNNLCESFNHAIIEARFYPLISMQEKIRKKILARIQEQREKGARFHGKICPSIFKKLK
;
A
#
# COMPACT_ATOMS: atom_id res chain seq x y z
N ILE A 1 16.12 -11.59 -14.66
CA ILE A 1 15.50 -12.59 -13.75
C ILE A 1 15.93 -12.21 -12.34
N MET A 2 14.99 -12.04 -11.40
CA MET A 2 15.35 -11.72 -10.01
C MET A 2 16.07 -12.93 -9.39
N ASN A 3 17.34 -12.74 -9.01
CA ASN A 3 18.16 -13.73 -8.30
C ASN A 3 17.91 -13.62 -6.79
N THR A 4 16.66 -13.78 -6.36
CA THR A 4 16.29 -13.80 -4.94
C THR A 4 16.02 -15.22 -4.50
N GLU A 5 16.65 -15.65 -3.41
CA GLU A 5 16.52 -17.00 -2.86
C GLU A 5 15.02 -17.30 -2.55
N PRO A 6 14.45 -18.42 -3.06
CA PRO A 6 13.01 -18.72 -2.99
C PRO A 6 12.41 -18.71 -1.59
N GLY A 7 13.20 -19.04 -0.56
CA GLY A 7 12.77 -19.09 0.84
C GLY A 7 12.12 -17.80 1.34
N HIS A 8 12.47 -16.65 0.76
CA HIS A 8 11.98 -15.34 1.22
C HIS A 8 10.66 -14.88 0.60
N TRP A 9 10.20 -15.51 -0.49
CA TRP A 9 9.05 -15.02 -1.27
C TRP A 9 8.11 -16.11 -1.75
N ALA A 10 8.56 -17.35 -1.86
CA ALA A 10 7.70 -18.46 -2.26
C ALA A 10 6.97 -19.01 -1.03
N ARG A 11 5.63 -19.00 -1.10
CA ARG A 11 4.73 -19.47 -0.04
C ARG A 11 5.04 -20.90 0.43
N ALA A 12 5.60 -21.75 -0.44
CA ALA A 12 5.97 -23.13 -0.12
C ALA A 12 7.01 -23.25 1.01
N PHE A 13 7.79 -22.21 1.27
CA PHE A 13 8.83 -22.20 2.30
C PHE A 13 8.44 -21.46 3.57
N PHE A 14 7.20 -20.95 3.65
CA PHE A 14 6.71 -20.22 4.82
C PHE A 14 6.24 -21.20 5.91
N ALA A 15 6.57 -20.91 7.17
CA ALA A 15 6.16 -21.73 8.30
C ALA A 15 4.63 -21.77 8.44
N VAL A 16 4.06 -22.91 8.82
CA VAL A 16 2.62 -23.02 9.09
C VAL A 16 2.23 -21.99 10.15
N GLY A 17 1.25 -21.13 9.85
CA GLY A 17 0.84 -20.03 10.73
C GLY A 17 1.38 -18.65 10.33
N SER A 18 2.32 -18.55 9.39
CA SER A 18 2.80 -17.26 8.85
C SER A 18 1.84 -16.69 7.77
N PHE A 19 0.55 -16.73 8.06
CA PHE A 19 -0.48 -16.13 7.22
C PHE A 19 -0.59 -14.64 7.56
N CYS A 20 -0.53 -13.79 6.54
CA CYS A 20 -0.88 -12.38 6.69
C CYS A 20 -2.39 -12.25 6.53
N GLU A 21 -3.10 -11.79 7.58
CA GLU A 21 -4.53 -11.42 7.50
C GLU A 21 -4.77 -10.16 6.64
N SER A 22 -3.76 -9.65 5.94
CA SER A 22 -3.93 -8.53 5.02
C SER A 22 -4.82 -8.96 3.87
N VAL A 23 -6.10 -8.62 3.98
CA VAL A 23 -7.06 -8.74 2.90
C VAL A 23 -6.76 -7.60 1.92
N ASP A 24 -6.07 -7.90 0.83
CA ASP A 24 -5.64 -6.92 -0.19
C ASP A 24 -6.80 -6.10 -0.77
N ASN A 25 -8.04 -6.56 -0.59
CA ASN A 25 -9.25 -5.85 -0.98
C ASN A 25 -9.35 -4.45 -0.35
N ASN A 26 -8.87 -4.23 0.87
CA ASN A 26 -8.90 -2.90 1.51
C ASN A 26 -8.12 -1.85 0.71
N LEU A 27 -7.02 -2.24 0.05
CA LEU A 27 -6.23 -1.32 -0.76
C LEU A 27 -6.98 -0.96 -2.05
N CYS A 28 -7.57 -1.96 -2.71
CA CYS A 28 -8.39 -1.75 -3.89
C CYS A 28 -9.63 -0.90 -3.58
N GLU A 29 -10.32 -1.16 -2.48
CA GLU A 29 -11.47 -0.38 -2.01
C GLU A 29 -11.07 1.07 -1.73
N SER A 30 -9.98 1.29 -1.00
CA SER A 30 -9.46 2.62 -0.70
C SER A 30 -9.10 3.40 -1.96
N PHE A 31 -8.43 2.75 -2.92
CA PHE A 31 -8.07 3.38 -4.18
C PHE A 31 -9.31 3.71 -5.02
N ASN A 32 -10.25 2.78 -5.17
CA ASN A 32 -11.49 3.00 -5.92
C ASN A 32 -12.31 4.15 -5.33
N HIS A 33 -12.40 4.21 -4.00
CA HIS A 33 -13.04 5.33 -3.31
C HIS A 33 -12.30 6.65 -3.58
N ALA A 34 -10.96 6.64 -3.58
CA ALA A 34 -10.17 7.83 -3.83
C ALA A 34 -10.34 8.41 -5.25
N ILE A 35 -10.67 7.59 -6.26
CA ILE A 35 -10.81 8.04 -7.65
C ILE A 35 -12.26 8.19 -8.11
N ILE A 36 -13.24 7.90 -7.25
CA ILE A 36 -14.66 7.84 -7.65
C ILE A 36 -15.13 9.12 -8.33
N GLU A 37 -14.79 10.29 -7.78
CA GLU A 37 -15.12 11.59 -8.36
C GLU A 37 -14.43 11.84 -9.71
N ALA A 38 -13.19 11.37 -9.87
CA ALA A 38 -12.45 11.55 -11.11
C ALA A 38 -13.08 10.78 -12.27
N ARG A 39 -13.78 9.66 -11.99
CA ARG A 39 -14.44 8.82 -12.99
C ARG A 39 -15.63 9.48 -13.71
N PHE A 40 -16.16 10.58 -13.16
CA PHE A 40 -17.22 11.36 -13.82
C PHE A 40 -16.71 12.33 -14.89
N TYR A 41 -15.39 12.40 -15.10
CA TYR A 41 -14.78 13.29 -16.10
C TYR A 41 -14.38 12.51 -17.37
N PRO A 42 -14.24 13.19 -18.53
CA PRO A 42 -13.69 12.59 -19.73
C PRO A 42 -12.30 11.98 -19.49
N LEU A 43 -11.92 10.96 -20.27
CA LEU A 43 -10.72 10.15 -20.06
C LEU A 43 -9.46 10.97 -19.72
N ILE A 44 -9.15 11.99 -20.51
CA ILE A 44 -7.96 12.83 -20.29
C ILE A 44 -8.05 13.59 -18.96
N SER A 45 -9.21 14.20 -18.67
CA SER A 45 -9.44 14.95 -17.43
C SER A 45 -9.47 14.03 -16.20
N MET A 46 -10.03 12.83 -16.32
CA MET A 46 -10.00 11.80 -15.29
C MET A 46 -8.55 11.42 -14.96
N GLN A 47 -7.75 11.10 -15.97
CA GLN A 47 -6.35 10.69 -15.78
C GLN A 47 -5.53 11.81 -15.13
N GLU A 48 -5.71 13.05 -15.57
CA GLU A 48 -5.01 14.20 -14.98
C GLU A 48 -5.40 14.43 -13.50
N LYS A 49 -6.67 14.24 -13.15
CA LYS A 49 -7.14 14.31 -11.76
C LYS A 49 -6.53 13.21 -10.90
N ILE A 50 -6.52 11.97 -11.39
CA ILE A 50 -5.91 10.82 -10.69
C ILE A 50 -4.42 11.08 -10.48
N ARG A 51 -3.69 11.50 -11.52
CA ARG A 51 -2.26 11.80 -11.47
C ARG A 51 -1.95 12.87 -10.42
N LYS A 52 -2.67 13.99 -10.43
CA LYS A 52 -2.50 15.07 -9.43
C LYS A 52 -2.72 14.57 -8.00
N LYS A 53 -3.78 13.79 -7.78
CA LYS A 53 -4.10 13.23 -6.46
C LYS A 53 -3.00 12.29 -5.95
N ILE A 54 -2.51 11.39 -6.80
CA ILE A 54 -1.44 10.46 -6.47
C ILE A 54 -0.15 11.22 -6.15
N LEU A 55 0.25 12.17 -7.00
CA LEU A 55 1.49 12.92 -6.81
C LEU A 55 1.48 13.72 -5.50
N ALA A 56 0.38 14.41 -5.21
CA ALA A 56 0.22 15.14 -3.94
C ALA A 56 0.33 14.20 -2.74
N ARG A 57 -0.33 13.03 -2.80
CA ARG A 57 -0.25 12.04 -1.73
C ARG A 57 1.16 11.48 -1.54
N ILE A 58 1.89 11.20 -2.61
CA ILE A 58 3.29 10.72 -2.53
C ILE A 58 4.15 11.76 -1.81
N GLN A 59 4.03 13.04 -2.17
CA GLN A 59 4.78 14.11 -1.54
C GLN A 59 4.43 14.23 -0.05
N GLU A 60 3.14 14.24 0.30
CA GLU A 60 2.69 14.27 1.69
C GLU A 60 3.23 13.09 2.52
N GLN A 61 3.17 11.87 1.96
CA GLN A 61 3.70 10.68 2.63
C GLN A 61 5.22 10.73 2.80
N ARG A 62 5.95 11.27 1.81
CA ARG A 62 7.40 11.47 1.90
C ARG A 62 7.76 12.41 3.05
N GLU A 63 7.05 13.53 3.18
CA GLU A 63 7.26 14.49 4.26
C GLU A 63 6.91 13.91 5.63
N LYS A 64 5.78 13.18 5.73
CA LYS A 64 5.40 12.47 6.95
C LYS A 64 6.46 11.45 7.35
N GLY A 65 6.96 10.68 6.39
CA GLY A 65 8.03 9.71 6.61
C GLY A 65 9.32 10.37 7.09
N ALA A 66 9.72 11.49 6.49
CA ALA A 66 10.90 12.25 6.92
C ALA A 66 10.78 12.80 8.36
N ARG A 67 9.56 13.10 8.81
CA ARG A 67 9.28 13.60 10.17
C ARG A 67 8.97 12.50 11.17
N PHE A 68 8.87 11.24 10.73
CA PHE A 68 8.43 10.14 11.58
C PHE A 68 9.56 9.66 12.50
N HIS A 69 9.39 9.89 13.80
CA HIS A 69 10.28 9.41 14.85
C HIS A 69 9.51 8.45 15.75
N GLY A 70 9.39 7.17 15.34
CA GLY A 70 8.59 6.19 16.06
C GLY A 70 8.79 4.76 15.54
N LYS A 71 8.12 3.79 16.17
CA LYS A 71 8.10 2.40 15.69
C LYS A 71 6.97 2.25 14.67
N ILE A 72 7.28 1.74 13.49
CA ILE A 72 6.29 1.41 12.46
C ILE A 72 5.38 0.30 13.00
N CYS A 73 4.06 0.41 12.77
CA CYS A 73 3.07 -0.61 13.14
C CYS A 73 3.17 -1.12 14.60
N PRO A 74 3.12 -0.24 15.62
CA PRO A 74 3.34 -0.63 17.01
C PRO A 74 2.33 -1.67 17.50
N SER A 75 1.11 -1.65 16.99
CA SER A 75 0.06 -2.63 17.32
C SER A 75 0.35 -4.03 16.79
N ILE A 76 0.98 -4.15 15.62
CA ILE A 76 1.38 -5.45 15.05
C ILE A 76 2.51 -6.03 15.90
N PHE A 77 3.53 -5.22 16.23
CA PHE A 77 4.62 -5.64 17.11
C PHE A 77 4.17 -6.07 18.51
N LYS A 78 3.05 -5.54 19.02
CA LYS A 78 2.44 -6.01 20.28
C LYS A 78 1.79 -7.39 20.15
N LYS A 79 1.23 -7.72 18.97
CA LYS A 79 0.58 -9.02 18.69
C LYS A 79 1.56 -10.14 18.34
N LEU A 80 2.80 -9.80 17.97
CA LEU A 80 3.87 -10.77 17.65
C LEU A 80 4.61 -11.29 18.89
N LYS A 81 4.29 -10.79 20.09
CA LYS A 81 4.76 -11.33 21.37
C LYS A 81 3.80 -12.38 21.89
#